data_AF-A0A965GCR2-F1
#
_entry.id   AF-A0A965GCR2-F1
#
_cell.length_a   1.000
_cell.length_b   1.000
_cell.length_c   1.000
_cell.angle_alpha   90.00
_cell.angle_beta   90.00
_cell.angle_gamma   90.00
#
_symmetry.space_group_name_H-M   'P 1'
#
loop_
_entity.id
_entity.type
_entity.pdbx_description
1 polymer ?
#
loop_
_entity_poly.entity_id
_entity_poly.type
_entity_poly.pdbx_seq_one_letter_code
_entity_poly.pdbx_strand_id
1 'polypeptide(L)'
;MNKRAFPSGIKFQVALRLRSSTNGWLFGRVQKPDVSISTIPGGERWELTATPVRVPQIWEFLPLKNMPSNFSEWKAKNWDSAPSSGLFDNSTSPATEVRIPNPLNTGGVDTAINWLNYWMPLTGDKATVAPGVWSIRNLAPSEMNNSSSCYDSGNSRYKEKRVTGMVTSNAMITSAGPPQFDQKEQALIYQVAGPHFEKDGKTLFRGTYDLVMRKDVAQCLYNFSNAPIKASISVITANGEEIVATEQIAERNDASGEWITLGKYGFTFSSPKLKVKLTQEKIAAPATTTVQPAPAAKPASPTKKNSITCIKGKLKKIVTGSKPKCPTGYRLI
;
A
#
# COMPACT_ATOMS: atom_id res chain seq x y z
N MET A 1 22.52 -0.84 28.98
CA MET A 1 22.24 -1.69 27.81
C MET A 1 23.15 -1.23 26.67
N ASN A 2 24.14 -2.04 26.27
CA ASN A 2 25.05 -1.70 25.18
C ASN A 2 24.36 -1.91 23.83
N LYS A 3 23.77 -0.86 23.25
CA LYS A 3 23.21 -0.89 21.90
C LYS A 3 24.35 -0.66 20.89
N ARG A 4 24.47 -1.51 19.88
CA ARG A 4 25.38 -1.30 18.75
C ARG A 4 24.56 -0.99 17.51
N ALA A 5 25.08 -0.12 16.65
CA ALA A 5 24.46 0.15 15.37
C ALA A 5 24.47 -1.12 14.51
N PHE A 6 23.41 -1.32 13.74
CA PHE A 6 23.41 -2.36 12.72
C PHE A 6 24.45 -2.04 11.64
N PRO A 7 25.27 -3.01 11.23
CA PRO A 7 26.20 -2.84 10.12
C PRO A 7 25.46 -2.61 8.80
N SER A 8 25.99 -1.72 7.97
CA SER A 8 25.46 -1.46 6.63
C SER A 8 25.63 -2.68 5.71
N GLY A 9 24.66 -2.91 4.81
CA GLY A 9 24.75 -3.96 3.80
C GLY A 9 24.50 -5.39 4.29
N ILE A 10 24.20 -5.57 5.58
CA ILE A 10 23.89 -6.90 6.16
C ILE A 10 22.38 -7.10 6.23
N LYS A 11 21.92 -8.28 5.82
CA LYS A 11 20.57 -8.77 6.07
C LYS A 11 20.56 -9.64 7.32
N PHE A 12 19.50 -9.53 8.10
CA PHE A 12 19.29 -10.36 9.28
C PHE A 12 18.13 -11.30 9.02
N GLN A 13 18.29 -12.54 9.46
CA GLN A 13 17.23 -13.55 9.42
C GLN A 13 16.83 -13.90 10.85
N VAL A 14 15.52 -14.00 11.07
CA VAL A 14 14.96 -14.60 12.28
C VAL A 14 14.03 -15.72 11.87
N ALA A 15 14.23 -16.89 12.48
CA ALA A 15 13.33 -18.02 12.37
C ALA A 15 12.61 -18.23 13.71
N LEU A 16 11.28 -18.15 13.72
CA LEU A 16 10.44 -18.32 14.91
C LEU A 16 9.59 -19.57 14.77
N ARG A 17 9.41 -20.29 15.88
CA ARG A 17 8.38 -21.32 16.03
C ARG A 17 7.33 -20.81 17.01
N LEU A 18 6.12 -20.56 16.52
CA LEU A 18 5.01 -20.04 17.31
C LEU A 18 4.01 -21.16 17.60
N ARG A 19 3.50 -21.23 18.83
CA ARG A 19 2.48 -22.23 19.24
C ARG A 19 1.07 -21.91 18.75
N SER A 20 0.82 -20.65 18.44
CA SER A 20 -0.45 -20.16 17.92
C SER A 20 -0.18 -19.29 16.71
N SER A 21 -1.10 -19.32 15.75
CA SER A 21 -1.08 -18.38 14.64
C SER A 21 -1.19 -16.94 15.16
N THR A 22 -0.42 -16.04 14.56
CA THR A 22 -0.59 -14.61 14.83
C THR A 22 -1.70 -14.05 13.96
N ASN A 23 -2.64 -13.36 14.59
CA ASN A 23 -3.74 -12.70 13.90
C ASN A 23 -3.41 -11.24 13.57
N GLY A 24 -3.87 -10.77 12.42
CA GLY A 24 -3.83 -9.35 12.04
C GLY A 24 -2.72 -8.97 11.06
N TRP A 25 -2.24 -7.74 11.19
CA TRP A 25 -1.34 -7.07 10.26
C TRP A 25 -0.07 -6.59 10.96
N LEU A 26 1.08 -6.73 10.32
CA LEU A 26 2.36 -6.37 10.92
C LEU A 26 2.80 -4.95 10.54
N PHE A 27 3.55 -4.34 11.44
CA PHE A 27 4.33 -3.15 11.18
C PHE A 27 5.83 -3.43 11.36
N GLY A 28 6.63 -2.99 10.41
CA GLY A 28 8.07 -3.20 10.40
C GLY A 28 8.91 -1.93 10.30
N ARG A 29 10.06 -1.95 10.97
CA ARG A 29 11.22 -1.09 10.74
C ARG A 29 12.32 -1.95 10.14
N VAL A 30 12.09 -2.38 8.90
CA VAL A 30 13.00 -3.17 8.07
C VAL A 30 12.81 -2.74 6.62
N GLN A 31 13.70 -3.16 5.72
CA GLN A 31 13.60 -2.91 4.29
C GLN A 31 13.73 -4.22 3.51
N LYS A 32 12.98 -4.32 2.41
CA LYS A 32 12.96 -5.50 1.51
C LYS A 32 12.71 -6.80 2.27
N PRO A 33 11.65 -6.86 3.11
CA PRO A 33 11.35 -8.08 3.84
C PRO A 33 11.09 -9.24 2.89
N ASP A 34 11.59 -10.40 3.26
CA ASP A 34 11.33 -11.68 2.65
C ASP A 34 10.75 -12.57 3.74
N VAL A 35 9.48 -12.95 3.59
CA VAL A 35 8.68 -13.58 4.64
C VAL A 35 8.18 -14.91 4.12
N SER A 36 8.49 -15.98 4.85
CA SER A 36 7.90 -17.28 4.68
C SER A 36 7.18 -17.69 5.96
N ILE A 37 5.92 -18.10 5.83
CA ILE A 37 5.12 -18.59 6.95
C ILE A 37 4.55 -19.95 6.54
N SER A 38 4.90 -20.97 7.30
CA SER A 38 4.43 -22.33 7.08
C SER A 38 3.78 -22.92 8.32
N THR A 39 2.70 -23.66 8.12
CA THR A 39 2.06 -24.43 9.18
C THR A 39 2.93 -25.62 9.55
N ILE A 40 3.09 -25.86 10.85
CA ILE A 40 3.84 -27.01 11.39
C ILE A 40 2.99 -27.71 12.46
N PRO A 41 3.29 -28.97 12.82
CA PRO A 41 2.63 -29.61 13.95
C PRO A 41 2.75 -28.76 15.23
N GLY A 42 1.60 -28.38 15.80
CA GLY A 42 1.53 -27.57 17.02
C GLY A 42 1.76 -26.06 16.82
N GLY A 43 1.66 -25.53 15.59
CA GLY A 43 1.61 -24.08 15.35
C GLY A 43 2.15 -23.65 13.99
N GLU A 44 2.99 -22.61 13.98
CA GLU A 44 3.54 -22.01 12.75
C GLU A 44 5.05 -21.82 12.85
N ARG A 45 5.72 -21.90 11.69
CA ARG A 45 7.11 -21.49 11.51
C ARG A 45 7.16 -20.24 10.66
N TRP A 46 7.88 -19.24 11.16
CA TRP A 46 8.09 -17.97 10.50
C TRP A 46 9.57 -17.86 10.16
N GLU A 47 9.87 -17.49 8.93
CA GLU A 47 11.21 -17.15 8.49
C GLU A 47 11.15 -15.76 7.85
N LEU A 48 11.87 -14.84 8.45
CA LEU A 48 11.89 -13.45 8.04
C LEU A 48 13.34 -13.05 7.80
N THR A 49 13.65 -12.68 6.57
CA THR A 49 14.93 -12.06 6.21
C THR A 49 14.70 -10.63 5.77
N ALA A 50 15.39 -9.66 6.37
CA ALA A 50 15.24 -8.27 5.97
C ALA A 50 16.50 -7.43 6.28
N THR A 51 16.61 -6.27 5.63
CA THR A 51 17.69 -5.30 5.88
C THR A 51 17.26 -4.34 7.00
N PRO A 52 18.15 -3.96 7.94
CA PRO A 52 17.88 -2.89 8.91
C PRO A 52 17.64 -1.56 8.19
N VAL A 53 16.88 -0.67 8.82
CA VAL A 53 16.63 0.69 8.32
C VAL A 53 17.13 1.73 9.33
N ARG A 54 17.43 2.94 8.86
CA ARG A 54 17.66 4.07 9.77
C ARG A 54 16.39 4.89 9.90
N VAL A 55 15.96 5.13 11.13
CA VAL A 55 14.75 5.93 11.41
C VAL A 55 15.17 7.32 11.86
N PRO A 56 14.86 8.40 11.11
CA PRO A 56 15.22 9.74 11.51
C PRO A 56 14.44 10.15 12.76
N GLN A 57 15.10 10.89 13.64
CA GLN A 57 14.52 11.45 14.84
C GLN A 57 14.99 12.90 14.99
N ILE A 58 14.06 13.76 15.38
CA ILE A 58 14.30 15.10 15.87
C ILE A 58 14.29 14.99 17.40
N TRP A 59 15.46 15.17 18.01
CA TRP A 59 15.66 15.07 19.45
C TRP A 59 16.55 16.22 19.92
N GLU A 60 15.97 17.41 19.99
CA GLU A 60 16.70 18.64 20.29
C GLU A 60 15.97 19.49 21.33
N PHE A 61 16.75 20.33 22.00
CA PHE A 61 16.28 21.43 22.83
C PHE A 61 16.52 22.73 22.07
N LEU A 62 15.49 23.56 21.94
CA LEU A 62 15.59 24.87 21.32
C LEU A 62 15.56 25.95 22.40
N PRO A 63 16.45 26.96 22.39
CA PRO A 63 16.34 28.07 23.32
C PRO A 63 14.97 28.75 23.19
N LEU A 64 14.27 28.98 24.31
CA LEU A 64 12.95 29.60 24.33
C LEU A 64 12.95 30.98 23.65
N LYS A 65 14.05 31.72 23.79
CA LYS A 65 14.26 33.02 23.11
C LYS A 65 14.32 32.94 21.59
N ASN A 66 14.60 31.76 21.02
CA ASN A 66 14.64 31.54 19.57
C ASN A 66 13.28 31.07 19.03
N MET A 67 12.29 30.84 19.90
CA MET A 67 10.96 30.43 19.48
C MET A 67 10.22 31.58 18.78
N PRO A 68 9.35 31.26 17.81
CA PRO A 68 8.47 32.26 17.20
C PRO A 68 7.64 33.01 18.24
N SER A 69 7.31 34.28 17.95
CA SER A 69 6.49 35.11 18.85
C SER A 69 5.11 34.51 19.15
N ASN A 70 4.55 33.74 18.22
CA ASN A 70 3.28 33.03 18.38
C ASN A 70 3.40 31.68 19.10
N PHE A 71 4.57 31.32 19.63
CA PHE A 71 4.77 30.02 20.27
C PHE A 71 3.82 29.78 21.45
N SER A 72 3.54 30.79 22.28
CA SER A 72 2.62 30.64 23.42
C SER A 72 1.20 30.29 22.98
N GLU A 73 0.68 30.94 21.94
CA GLU A 73 -0.63 30.64 21.34
C GLU A 73 -0.64 29.27 20.68
N TRP A 74 0.41 28.95 19.94
CA TRP A 74 0.56 27.64 19.30
C TRP A 74 0.61 26.52 20.34
N LYS A 75 1.37 26.71 21.43
CA LYS A 75 1.43 25.78 22.58
C LYS A 75 0.03 25.60 23.14
N ALA A 76 -0.66 26.67 23.53
CA ALA A 76 -2.00 26.57 24.11
C ALA A 76 -3.00 25.79 23.23
N LYS A 77 -2.91 25.91 21.90
CA LYS A 77 -3.81 25.22 20.96
C LYS A 77 -3.45 23.77 20.68
N ASN A 78 -2.15 23.45 20.62
CA ASN A 78 -1.69 22.17 20.08
C ASN A 78 -1.12 21.24 21.16
N TRP A 79 -0.69 21.75 22.31
CA TRP A 79 0.12 21.01 23.29
C TRP A 79 -0.56 19.76 23.85
N ASP A 80 -1.86 19.81 24.12
CA ASP A 80 -2.61 18.65 24.62
C ASP A 80 -2.75 17.52 23.59
N SER A 81 -2.59 17.84 22.31
CA SER A 81 -2.55 16.87 21.21
C SER A 81 -1.15 16.26 21.00
N ALA A 82 -0.19 16.55 21.89
CA ALA A 82 1.19 16.12 21.73
C ALA A 82 1.28 14.58 21.57
N PRO A 83 2.04 14.11 20.56
CA PRO A 83 2.24 12.70 20.24
C PRO A 83 2.79 11.75 21.29
N SER A 84 3.11 12.20 22.49
CA SER A 84 3.57 11.32 23.56
C SER A 84 2.77 11.71 24.79
N SER A 85 1.74 10.93 25.11
CA SER A 85 0.98 10.91 26.36
C SER A 85 1.30 12.03 27.35
N GLY A 86 0.40 13.01 27.49
CA GLY A 86 0.38 14.00 28.58
C GLY A 86 1.76 14.38 29.10
N LEU A 87 2.58 15.02 28.27
CA LEU A 87 3.86 15.54 28.72
C LEU A 87 3.57 16.62 29.75
N PHE A 88 3.74 16.29 31.04
CA PHE A 88 3.81 17.26 32.13
C PHE A 88 4.69 18.43 31.67
N ASP A 89 4.34 19.65 32.10
CA ASP A 89 4.90 20.95 31.70
C ASP A 89 6.42 21.14 31.93
N ASN A 90 7.20 20.07 32.07
CA ASN A 90 8.66 20.08 32.00
C ASN A 90 9.20 20.18 30.57
N SER A 91 8.38 20.62 29.60
CA SER A 91 8.81 20.92 28.23
C SER A 91 9.87 22.02 28.18
N THR A 92 9.84 22.90 29.18
CA THR A 92 10.85 23.90 29.45
C THR A 92 11.62 23.55 30.72
N SER A 93 12.22 22.36 30.77
CA SER A 93 13.19 22.04 31.81
C SER A 93 14.54 21.78 31.16
N PRO A 94 15.48 22.75 31.22
CA PRO A 94 15.42 24.02 31.97
C PRO A 94 14.45 25.07 31.36
N ALA A 95 13.97 26.02 32.16
CA ALA A 95 12.95 27.04 31.80
C ALA A 95 13.30 27.91 30.58
N THR A 96 14.57 27.88 30.17
CA THR A 96 15.13 28.65 29.07
C THR A 96 15.13 27.90 27.74
N GLU A 97 14.72 26.62 27.71
CA GLU A 97 14.76 25.76 26.53
C GLU A 97 13.39 25.13 26.30
N VAL A 98 13.15 24.63 25.09
CA VAL A 98 11.95 23.91 24.69
C VAL A 98 12.38 22.58 24.12
N ARG A 99 11.94 21.49 24.76
CA ARG A 99 12.16 20.13 24.27
C ARG A 99 11.14 19.80 23.19
N ILE A 100 11.61 19.38 22.02
CA ILE A 100 10.74 18.91 20.94
C ILE A 100 10.15 17.54 21.34
N PRO A 101 8.82 17.39 21.41
CA PRO A 101 8.19 16.10 21.69
C PRO A 101 8.50 15.08 20.61
N ASN A 102 8.63 13.81 21.00
CA ASN A 102 8.86 12.75 20.04
C ASN A 102 7.53 12.36 19.38
N PRO A 103 7.35 12.56 18.06
CA PRO A 103 6.07 12.34 17.38
C PRO A 103 5.65 10.86 17.22
N LEU A 104 6.43 9.92 17.75
CA LEU A 104 6.27 8.48 17.49
C LEU A 104 5.01 7.82 18.09
N ASN A 105 4.15 8.51 18.85
CA ASN A 105 3.08 7.86 19.61
C ASN A 105 1.70 8.59 19.57
N THR A 106 1.36 9.30 18.49
CA THR A 106 0.00 9.83 18.28
C THR A 106 -0.97 8.73 17.88
N GLY A 107 -2.21 8.81 18.38
CA GLY A 107 -3.36 8.07 17.88
C GLY A 107 -3.85 8.48 16.47
N GLY A 108 -3.03 9.14 15.65
CA GLY A 108 -3.37 9.58 14.29
C GLY A 108 -2.22 10.30 13.58
N VAL A 109 -2.05 10.07 12.27
CA VAL A 109 -0.91 10.58 11.48
C VAL A 109 -0.96 12.09 11.24
N ASP A 110 -2.15 12.67 11.11
CA ASP A 110 -2.32 14.10 10.80
C ASP A 110 -1.82 15.00 11.93
N THR A 111 -2.14 14.66 13.18
CA THR A 111 -1.65 15.40 14.35
C THR A 111 -0.13 15.38 14.41
N ALA A 112 0.49 14.20 14.24
CA ALA A 112 1.95 14.09 14.24
C ALA A 112 2.60 14.89 13.10
N ILE A 113 2.00 14.88 11.91
CA ILE A 113 2.51 15.67 10.77
C ILE A 113 2.36 17.17 11.03
N ASN A 114 1.22 17.62 11.54
CA ASN A 114 1.01 19.04 11.89
C ASN A 114 2.06 19.52 12.90
N TRP A 115 2.37 18.68 13.90
CA TRP A 115 3.45 18.92 14.83
C TRP A 115 4.81 18.98 14.14
N LEU A 116 5.16 17.98 13.33
CA LEU A 116 6.42 17.96 12.59
C LEU A 116 6.59 19.23 11.74
N ASN A 117 5.55 19.64 11.01
CA ASN A 117 5.55 20.83 10.16
C ASN A 117 5.86 22.12 10.94
N TYR A 118 5.44 22.24 12.20
CA TYR A 118 5.79 23.37 13.04
C TYR A 118 7.28 23.39 13.43
N TRP A 119 7.84 22.22 13.75
CA TRP A 119 9.22 22.09 14.23
C TRP A 119 10.28 22.05 13.12
N MET A 120 9.93 21.58 11.92
CA MET A 120 10.86 21.49 10.78
C MET A 120 11.61 22.81 10.48
N PRO A 121 10.94 23.98 10.32
CA PRO A 121 11.64 25.23 10.04
C PRO A 121 12.56 25.68 11.19
N LEU A 122 12.24 25.30 12.43
CA LEU A 122 13.03 25.66 13.62
C LEU A 122 14.26 24.77 13.81
N THR A 123 14.23 23.56 13.27
CA THR A 123 15.31 22.56 13.38
C THR A 123 16.18 22.49 12.14
N GLY A 124 15.86 23.28 11.11
CA GLY A 124 16.56 23.25 9.82
C GLY A 124 16.26 22.01 8.99
N ASP A 125 15.08 21.42 9.20
CA ASP A 125 14.53 20.32 8.39
C ASP A 125 15.45 19.08 8.32
N LYS A 126 16.14 18.81 9.42
CA LYS A 126 17.13 17.76 9.52
C LYS A 126 16.85 16.81 10.68
N ALA A 127 17.29 15.57 10.53
CA ALA A 127 17.33 14.63 11.65
C ALA A 127 18.46 15.02 12.63
N THR A 128 18.19 15.01 13.93
CA THR A 128 19.25 15.10 14.95
C THR A 128 20.08 13.82 14.99
N VAL A 129 19.40 12.69 14.85
CA VAL A 129 19.98 11.35 14.88
C VAL A 129 19.11 10.41 14.05
N ALA A 130 19.71 9.32 13.57
CA ALA A 130 19.00 8.30 12.82
C ALA A 130 19.52 6.91 13.17
N PRO A 131 19.09 6.35 14.32
CA PRO A 131 19.52 5.03 14.75
C PRO A 131 19.10 3.95 13.75
N GLY A 132 19.96 2.93 13.60
CA GLY A 132 19.60 1.70 12.91
C GLY A 132 18.60 0.89 13.71
N VAL A 133 17.56 0.42 13.05
CA VAL A 133 16.48 -0.38 13.62
C VAL A 133 16.25 -1.60 12.75
N TRP A 134 16.04 -2.74 13.41
CA TRP A 134 15.50 -3.96 12.80
C TRP A 134 14.44 -4.48 13.76
N SER A 135 13.17 -4.32 13.40
CA SER A 135 12.06 -4.74 14.25
C SER A 135 10.80 -5.00 13.45
N ILE A 136 10.04 -6.00 13.85
CA ILE A 136 8.69 -6.26 13.35
C ILE A 136 7.79 -6.52 14.55
N ARG A 137 6.57 -6.00 14.51
CA ARG A 137 5.56 -6.21 15.54
C ARG A 137 4.20 -6.40 14.90
N ASN A 138 3.29 -7.03 15.64
CA ASN A 138 1.88 -6.97 15.29
C ASN A 138 1.34 -5.56 15.58
N LEU A 139 0.39 -5.11 14.77
CA LEU A 139 -0.41 -3.94 15.10
C LEU A 139 -1.32 -4.25 16.30
N ALA A 140 -1.42 -3.30 17.21
CA ALA A 140 -2.31 -3.39 18.36
C ALA A 140 -3.78 -3.26 17.90
N PRO A 141 -4.77 -3.75 18.68
CA PRO A 141 -6.18 -3.62 18.33
C PRO A 141 -6.60 -2.18 18.01
N SER A 142 -6.13 -1.20 18.79
CA SER A 142 -6.42 0.22 18.56
C SER A 142 -5.93 0.75 17.21
N GLU A 143 -4.81 0.22 16.70
CA GLU A 143 -4.25 0.57 15.38
C GLU A 143 -5.07 -0.06 14.24
N MET A 144 -5.87 -1.08 14.53
CA MET A 144 -6.72 -1.80 13.58
C MET A 144 -8.17 -1.31 13.56
N ASN A 145 -8.62 -0.52 14.54
CA ASN A 145 -10.03 -0.12 14.73
C ASN A 145 -10.72 0.46 13.48
N ASN A 146 -9.99 1.25 12.68
CA ASN A 146 -10.53 1.91 11.49
C ASN A 146 -10.18 1.18 10.19
N SER A 147 -9.60 -0.02 10.28
CA SER A 147 -9.18 -0.79 9.12
C SER A 147 -10.32 -1.65 8.57
N SER A 148 -10.24 -1.97 7.28
CA SER A 148 -11.19 -2.92 6.66
C SER A 148 -11.14 -4.29 7.35
N SER A 149 -12.29 -4.95 7.47
CA SER A 149 -12.37 -6.34 7.95
C SER A 149 -11.63 -7.32 7.06
N CYS A 150 -11.21 -6.93 5.85
CA CYS A 150 -10.30 -7.71 5.03
C CYS A 150 -8.89 -7.85 5.65
N TYR A 151 -8.47 -6.97 6.55
CA TYR A 151 -7.19 -7.13 7.25
C TYR A 151 -7.27 -8.08 8.43
N ASP A 152 -8.47 -8.44 8.88
CA ASP A 152 -8.67 -9.40 9.96
C ASP A 152 -8.44 -10.83 9.45
N SER A 153 -7.49 -11.54 10.04
CA SER A 153 -7.24 -12.96 9.72
C SER A 153 -8.43 -13.85 10.07
N GLY A 154 -9.31 -13.42 10.99
CA GLY A 154 -10.55 -14.08 11.36
C GLY A 154 -11.61 -14.08 10.27
N ASN A 155 -11.51 -13.20 9.26
CA ASN A 155 -12.51 -13.03 8.21
C ASN A 155 -12.91 -14.38 7.58
N SER A 156 -14.21 -14.66 7.54
CA SER A 156 -14.77 -15.95 7.11
C SER A 156 -14.40 -16.35 5.68
N ARG A 157 -14.01 -15.38 4.83
CA ARG A 157 -13.54 -15.63 3.47
C ARG A 157 -12.17 -16.30 3.42
N TYR A 158 -11.36 -16.19 4.47
CA TYR A 158 -10.00 -16.72 4.50
C TYR A 158 -9.98 -18.15 5.02
N LYS A 159 -9.37 -19.03 4.21
CA LYS A 159 -9.08 -20.40 4.59
C LYS A 159 -8.06 -20.44 5.75
N GLU A 160 -6.98 -19.68 5.61
CA GLU A 160 -5.91 -19.62 6.60
C GLU A 160 -6.14 -18.45 7.58
N LYS A 161 -6.21 -18.77 8.87
CA LYS A 161 -6.39 -17.82 9.99
C LYS A 161 -5.05 -17.39 10.54
N ARG A 162 -4.28 -16.68 9.73
CA ARG A 162 -2.94 -16.16 10.04
C ARG A 162 -2.73 -14.77 9.49
N VAL A 163 -1.58 -14.20 9.79
CA VAL A 163 -1.20 -12.84 9.40
C VAL A 163 -1.57 -12.53 7.95
N THR A 164 -2.20 -11.37 7.74
CA THR A 164 -2.80 -10.96 6.47
C THR A 164 -1.85 -10.12 5.62
N GLY A 165 -0.86 -9.49 6.25
CA GLY A 165 0.14 -8.67 5.59
C GLY A 165 1.01 -7.89 6.56
N MET A 166 1.82 -7.02 5.97
CA MET A 166 2.81 -6.22 6.64
C MET A 166 3.07 -4.94 5.87
N VAL A 167 3.21 -3.84 6.59
CA VAL A 167 3.74 -2.58 6.07
C VAL A 167 5.03 -2.24 6.79
N THR A 168 6.04 -1.78 6.07
CA THR A 168 7.31 -1.36 6.66
C THR A 168 7.74 -0.01 6.12
N SER A 169 8.35 0.81 6.98
CA SER A 169 8.93 2.08 6.57
C SER A 169 10.01 2.53 7.53
N ASN A 170 10.95 3.34 7.04
CA ASN A 170 11.95 4.01 7.87
C ASN A 170 11.54 5.42 8.30
N ALA A 171 10.34 5.89 7.97
CA ALA A 171 9.88 7.25 8.27
C ALA A 171 9.77 7.55 9.77
N MET A 172 9.98 8.80 10.17
CA MET A 172 9.79 9.22 11.56
C MET A 172 8.33 9.06 11.99
N ILE A 173 7.39 9.45 11.14
CA ILE A 173 5.94 9.37 11.36
C ILE A 173 5.35 8.45 10.30
N THR A 174 4.38 7.63 10.69
CA THR A 174 3.65 6.73 9.80
C THR A 174 2.17 6.71 10.17
N SER A 175 1.30 6.32 9.23
CA SER A 175 -0.05 5.87 9.57
C SER A 175 0.00 4.75 10.62
N ALA A 176 -0.90 4.79 11.60
CA ALA A 176 -0.91 3.86 12.73
C ALA A 176 -1.32 2.43 12.32
N GLY A 177 -2.29 2.32 11.40
CA GLY A 177 -2.85 1.04 10.95
C GLY A 177 -2.26 0.52 9.64
N PRO A 178 -2.85 -0.52 9.04
CA PRO A 178 -2.54 -0.92 7.66
C PRO A 178 -2.88 0.20 6.66
N PRO A 179 -2.37 0.12 5.42
CA PRO A 179 -2.79 1.03 4.34
C PRO A 179 -4.32 1.14 4.23
N GLN A 180 -4.83 2.36 4.22
CA GLN A 180 -6.27 2.60 4.16
C GLN A 180 -6.76 2.43 2.73
N PHE A 181 -7.78 1.59 2.53
CA PHE A 181 -8.36 1.41 1.20
C PHE A 181 -9.32 2.55 0.88
N ASP A 182 -8.98 3.36 -0.10
CA ASP A 182 -9.84 4.38 -0.66
C ASP A 182 -10.66 3.79 -1.80
N GLN A 183 -11.97 3.64 -1.57
CA GLN A 183 -12.89 3.06 -2.54
C GLN A 183 -13.09 3.96 -3.77
N LYS A 184 -12.97 5.27 -3.65
CA LYS A 184 -13.14 6.21 -4.78
C LYS A 184 -11.92 6.18 -5.69
N GLU A 185 -10.73 6.18 -5.10
CA GLU A 185 -9.48 6.14 -5.84
C GLU A 185 -9.06 4.74 -6.27
N GLN A 186 -9.74 3.71 -5.74
CA GLN A 186 -9.38 2.29 -5.89
C GLN A 186 -7.89 2.07 -5.59
N ALA A 187 -7.48 2.52 -4.40
CA ALA A 187 -6.09 2.53 -4.00
C ALA A 187 -5.92 2.32 -2.50
N LEU A 188 -4.78 1.75 -2.11
CA LEU A 188 -4.33 1.71 -0.73
C LEU A 188 -3.46 2.93 -0.46
N ILE A 189 -3.81 3.70 0.55
CA ILE A 189 -3.13 4.94 0.94
C ILE A 189 -2.40 4.71 2.26
N TYR A 190 -1.11 5.02 2.28
CA TYR A 190 -0.29 4.99 3.49
C TYR A 190 0.50 6.28 3.60
N GLN A 191 0.43 6.96 4.74
CA GLN A 191 1.07 8.26 4.91
C GLN A 191 2.30 8.14 5.78
N VAL A 192 3.35 8.84 5.38
CA VAL A 192 4.61 8.88 6.12
C VAL A 192 5.14 10.31 6.18
N ALA A 193 5.94 10.62 7.19
CA ALA A 193 6.65 11.90 7.26
C ALA A 193 7.96 11.80 8.05
N GLY A 194 8.82 12.79 7.85
CA GLY A 194 10.12 12.89 8.50
C GLY A 194 10.88 14.11 7.97
N PRO A 195 12.03 14.45 8.57
CA PRO A 195 12.89 15.51 8.08
C PRO A 195 13.44 15.20 6.69
N HIS A 196 13.66 16.23 5.88
CA HIS A 196 14.21 16.10 4.53
C HIS A 196 15.69 15.72 4.55
N PHE A 197 16.43 16.18 5.55
CA PHE A 197 17.89 16.06 5.58
C PHE A 197 18.41 15.16 6.71
N GLU A 198 19.59 14.60 6.45
CA GLU A 198 20.46 14.00 7.45
C GLU A 198 20.97 15.06 8.44
N LYS A 199 21.66 14.61 9.50
CA LYS A 199 22.21 15.48 10.55
C LYS A 199 23.08 16.63 10.04
N ASP A 200 23.71 16.47 8.88
CA ASP A 200 24.52 17.51 8.25
C ASP A 200 23.69 18.68 7.66
N GLY A 201 22.37 18.55 7.57
CA GLY A 201 21.46 19.54 6.97
C GLY A 201 21.62 19.70 5.46
N LYS A 202 22.30 18.76 4.78
CA LYS A 202 22.61 18.83 3.34
C LYS A 202 22.28 17.55 2.60
N THR A 203 22.61 16.41 3.18
CA THR A 203 22.36 15.11 2.55
C THR A 203 20.88 14.78 2.69
N LEU A 204 20.21 14.44 1.58
CA LEU A 204 18.79 14.06 1.62
C LEU A 204 18.61 12.74 2.38
N PHE A 205 17.74 12.75 3.37
CA PHE A 205 17.29 11.56 4.06
C PHE A 205 16.31 10.80 3.16
N ARG A 206 16.67 9.58 2.79
CA ARG A 206 15.91 8.77 1.84
C ARG A 206 14.92 7.84 2.51
N GLY A 207 13.66 7.90 2.06
CA GLY A 207 12.57 7.08 2.53
C GLY A 207 12.54 5.70 1.89
N THR A 208 12.04 4.74 2.66
CA THR A 208 11.74 3.38 2.26
C THR A 208 10.32 3.02 2.68
N TYR A 209 9.63 2.29 1.82
CA TYR A 209 8.32 1.72 2.06
C TYR A 209 8.28 0.33 1.43
N ASP A 210 7.83 -0.67 2.18
CA ASP A 210 7.50 -1.99 1.66
C ASP A 210 6.09 -2.39 2.10
N LEU A 211 5.34 -3.00 1.20
CA LEU A 211 4.04 -3.63 1.45
C LEU A 211 4.13 -5.10 1.06
N VAL A 212 3.83 -5.98 2.01
CA VAL A 212 3.67 -7.42 1.77
C VAL A 212 2.23 -7.77 2.17
N MET A 213 1.45 -8.35 1.27
CA MET A 213 0.02 -8.58 1.51
C MET A 213 -0.41 -9.90 0.87
N ARG A 214 -1.22 -10.69 1.57
CA ARG A 214 -1.81 -11.89 0.97
C ARG A 214 -2.70 -11.53 -0.22
N LYS A 215 -2.69 -12.38 -1.24
CA LYS A 215 -3.51 -12.23 -2.44
C LYS A 215 -5.01 -12.21 -2.10
N ASP A 216 -5.47 -13.01 -1.15
CA ASP A 216 -6.89 -13.04 -0.75
C ASP A 216 -7.36 -11.79 -0.01
N VAL A 217 -6.45 -11.08 0.67
CA VAL A 217 -6.71 -9.75 1.23
C VAL A 217 -6.92 -8.73 0.11
N ALA A 218 -6.07 -8.74 -0.91
CA ALA A 218 -6.25 -7.89 -2.09
C ALA A 218 -7.59 -8.18 -2.79
N GLN A 219 -7.94 -9.46 -2.94
CA GLN A 219 -9.23 -9.88 -3.49
C GLN A 219 -10.41 -9.41 -2.65
N CYS A 220 -10.30 -9.50 -1.32
CA CYS A 220 -11.33 -9.01 -0.41
C CYS A 220 -11.54 -7.50 -0.53
N LEU A 221 -10.45 -6.72 -0.56
CA LEU A 221 -10.50 -5.25 -0.62
C LEU A 221 -11.04 -4.74 -1.96
N TYR A 222 -10.56 -5.30 -3.07
CA TYR A 222 -10.89 -4.82 -4.43
C TYR A 222 -12.04 -5.60 -5.08
N ASN A 223 -12.60 -6.60 -4.40
CA ASN A 223 -13.55 -7.55 -4.97
C ASN A 223 -13.02 -8.24 -6.25
N PHE A 224 -11.73 -8.56 -6.26
CA PHE A 224 -11.09 -9.27 -7.37
C PHE A 224 -11.39 -10.76 -7.37
N SER A 225 -11.29 -11.36 -8.56
CA SER A 225 -11.34 -12.80 -8.77
C SER A 225 -9.97 -13.45 -8.52
N ASN A 226 -9.81 -14.72 -8.89
CA ASN A 226 -8.53 -15.44 -8.82
C ASN A 226 -7.51 -15.09 -9.90
N ALA A 227 -7.86 -14.23 -10.87
CA ALA A 227 -6.97 -13.84 -11.95
C ALA A 227 -5.69 -13.11 -11.45
N PRO A 228 -4.65 -12.98 -12.30
CA PRO A 228 -3.42 -12.31 -11.93
C PRO A 228 -3.64 -10.83 -11.56
N ILE A 229 -2.99 -10.36 -10.48
CA ILE A 229 -3.08 -8.98 -10.00
C ILE A 229 -1.81 -8.23 -10.45
N LYS A 230 -2.00 -7.08 -11.10
CA LYS A 230 -0.95 -6.11 -11.38
C LYS A 230 -1.00 -5.01 -10.32
N ALA A 231 0.16 -4.53 -9.90
CA ALA A 231 0.28 -3.52 -8.87
C ALA A 231 1.19 -2.38 -9.32
N SER A 232 0.92 -1.18 -8.81
CA SER A 232 1.74 0.01 -8.99
C SER A 232 1.78 0.82 -7.71
N ILE A 233 2.88 1.54 -7.49
CA ILE A 233 3.06 2.43 -6.34
C ILE A 233 3.45 3.84 -6.80
N SER A 234 2.74 4.84 -6.32
CA SER A 234 3.09 6.25 -6.53
C SER A 234 3.36 6.94 -5.20
N VAL A 235 4.18 7.99 -5.26
CA VAL A 235 4.48 8.88 -4.14
C VAL A 235 3.82 10.22 -4.44
N ILE A 236 2.83 10.60 -3.64
CA ILE A 236 2.18 11.90 -3.73
C ILE A 236 2.91 12.82 -2.76
N THR A 237 3.52 13.88 -3.30
CA THR A 237 4.25 14.88 -2.51
C THR A 237 3.28 15.82 -1.78
N ALA A 238 3.80 16.61 -0.83
CA ALA A 238 3.01 17.60 -0.09
C ALA A 238 2.31 18.63 -0.99
N ASN A 239 2.85 18.91 -2.18
CA ASN A 239 2.29 19.85 -3.15
C ASN A 239 1.18 19.22 -4.00
N GLY A 240 0.83 17.95 -3.77
CA GLY A 240 -0.14 17.20 -4.56
C GLY A 240 0.43 16.64 -5.87
N GLU A 241 1.70 16.89 -6.19
CA GLU A 241 2.34 16.29 -7.36
C GLU A 241 2.52 14.78 -7.15
N GLU A 242 1.99 14.00 -8.08
CA GLU A 242 2.11 12.54 -8.09
C GLU A 242 3.35 12.11 -8.87
N ILE A 243 4.35 11.61 -8.16
CA ILE A 243 5.53 11.00 -8.77
C ILE A 243 5.22 9.51 -8.91
N VAL A 244 4.80 9.12 -10.12
CA VAL A 244 4.53 7.72 -10.46
C VAL A 244 5.86 6.98 -10.61
N ALA A 245 6.05 5.93 -9.82
CA ALA A 245 7.14 5.00 -9.99
C ALA A 245 6.58 3.67 -10.50
N THR A 246 6.69 3.45 -11.80
CA THR A 246 6.26 2.19 -12.40
C THR A 246 7.30 1.12 -12.09
N GLU A 247 7.08 0.34 -11.04
CA GLU A 247 7.76 -0.94 -10.86
C GLU A 247 6.69 -2.03 -10.69
N GLN A 248 6.31 -2.63 -11.81
CA GLN A 248 5.77 -3.98 -11.80
C GLN A 248 6.88 -4.90 -11.28
N ILE A 249 6.64 -5.57 -10.17
CA ILE A 249 6.78 -7.03 -9.97
C ILE A 249 5.86 -7.34 -8.80
N ALA A 250 4.59 -7.60 -9.10
CA ALA A 250 3.77 -8.44 -8.24
C ALA A 250 4.20 -9.88 -8.54
N GLU A 251 5.36 -10.29 -8.03
CA GLU A 251 5.82 -11.68 -7.95
C GLU A 251 7.24 -11.69 -7.34
N ARG A 252 7.33 -11.48 -6.01
CA ARG A 252 8.26 -12.36 -5.29
C ARG A 252 7.49 -13.64 -5.08
N ASN A 253 7.66 -14.55 -6.02
CA ASN A 253 7.33 -15.95 -5.85
C ASN A 253 8.00 -16.43 -4.56
N ASP A 254 7.26 -16.48 -3.46
CA ASP A 254 7.27 -17.75 -2.76
C ASP A 254 6.74 -18.78 -3.76
N ALA A 255 7.19 -20.02 -3.70
CA ALA A 255 6.76 -21.04 -4.67
C ALA A 255 5.22 -21.27 -4.69
N SER A 256 4.46 -20.56 -3.85
CA SER A 256 3.02 -20.65 -3.68
C SER A 256 2.21 -19.54 -4.40
N GLY A 257 2.82 -18.39 -4.73
CA GLY A 257 2.12 -17.25 -5.34
C GLY A 257 1.12 -16.56 -4.41
N GLU A 258 1.27 -16.74 -3.09
CA GLU A 258 0.33 -16.27 -2.09
C GLU A 258 0.46 -14.77 -1.79
N TRP A 259 1.67 -14.21 -1.90
CA TRP A 259 2.00 -12.88 -1.41
C TRP A 259 2.24 -11.87 -2.54
N ILE A 260 1.59 -10.71 -2.42
CA ILE A 260 1.89 -9.51 -3.21
C ILE A 260 2.91 -8.70 -2.42
N THR A 261 4.09 -8.48 -3.01
CA THR A 261 5.15 -7.66 -2.42
C THR A 261 5.43 -6.45 -3.29
N LEU A 262 5.50 -5.26 -2.69
CA LEU A 262 5.76 -3.99 -3.35
C LEU A 262 6.74 -3.18 -2.51
N GLY A 263 7.60 -2.42 -3.17
CA GLY A 263 8.57 -1.55 -2.51
C GLY A 263 8.74 -0.23 -3.23
N LYS A 264 8.94 0.85 -2.48
CA LYS A 264 9.39 2.13 -3.01
C LYS A 264 10.51 2.67 -2.13
N TYR A 265 11.64 2.97 -2.76
CA TYR A 265 12.86 3.40 -2.07
C TYR A 265 13.39 4.70 -2.68
N GLY A 266 14.11 5.47 -1.88
CA GLY A 266 14.83 6.66 -2.35
C GLY A 266 13.97 7.92 -2.48
N PHE A 267 12.70 7.89 -2.07
CA PHE A 267 11.87 9.10 -2.05
C PHE A 267 12.33 10.06 -0.95
N THR A 268 12.09 11.35 -1.14
CA THR A 268 12.39 12.37 -0.12
C THR A 268 11.21 12.52 0.83
N PHE A 269 11.51 12.78 2.10
CA PHE A 269 10.48 13.05 3.10
C PHE A 269 10.04 14.50 3.05
N SER A 270 8.73 14.75 3.20
CA SER A 270 8.15 16.04 3.58
C SER A 270 6.87 15.77 4.36
N SER A 271 5.93 15.06 3.71
CA SER A 271 4.80 14.33 4.31
C SER A 271 4.09 13.46 3.25
N PRO A 272 4.81 12.61 2.48
CA PRO A 272 4.22 11.96 1.32
C PRO A 272 3.13 10.95 1.67
N LYS A 273 2.16 10.83 0.76
CA LYS A 273 1.22 9.71 0.72
C LYS A 273 1.70 8.70 -0.31
N LEU A 274 1.90 7.46 0.13
CA LEU A 274 2.16 6.32 -0.73
C LEU A 274 0.80 5.78 -1.19
N LYS A 275 0.63 5.69 -2.50
CA LYS A 275 -0.60 5.23 -3.12
C LYS A 275 -0.32 3.97 -3.92
N VAL A 276 -0.89 2.86 -3.48
CA VAL A 276 -0.76 1.56 -4.15
C VAL A 276 -2.06 1.26 -4.88
N LYS A 277 -2.01 1.16 -6.21
CA LYS A 277 -3.15 0.72 -7.02
C LYS A 277 -2.94 -0.73 -7.44
N LEU A 278 -3.96 -1.55 -7.20
CA LEU A 278 -4.03 -2.90 -7.71
C LEU A 278 -5.05 -2.96 -8.84
N THR A 279 -4.75 -3.76 -9.86
CA THR A 279 -5.60 -3.99 -11.01
C THR A 279 -5.57 -5.47 -11.37
N GLN A 280 -6.64 -5.95 -11.98
CA GLN A 280 -6.73 -7.31 -12.47
C GLN A 280 -7.27 -7.25 -13.89
N GLU A 281 -6.65 -7.98 -14.82
CA GLU A 281 -7.25 -8.13 -16.14
C GLU A 281 -8.57 -8.87 -15.97
N LYS A 282 -9.65 -8.26 -16.45
CA LYS A 282 -10.96 -8.88 -16.45
C LYS A 282 -10.89 -10.08 -17.38
N ILE A 283 -10.80 -11.29 -16.82
CA ILE A 283 -11.04 -12.50 -17.59
C ILE A 283 -12.46 -12.37 -18.12
N ALA A 284 -12.61 -12.22 -19.44
CA ALA A 284 -13.91 -12.29 -20.07
C ALA A 284 -14.55 -13.60 -19.60
N ALA A 285 -15.70 -13.51 -18.94
CA ALA A 285 -16.42 -14.70 -18.50
C ALA A 285 -16.53 -15.64 -19.71
N PRO A 286 -16.23 -16.96 -19.56
CA PRO A 286 -16.61 -17.92 -20.58
C PRO A 286 -18.10 -17.68 -20.82
N ALA A 287 -18.49 -17.41 -22.06
CA ALA A 287 -19.88 -17.27 -22.41
C ALA A 287 -20.57 -18.55 -21.92
N THR A 288 -21.36 -18.43 -20.85
CA THR A 288 -22.17 -19.53 -20.36
C THR A 288 -23.17 -19.83 -21.46
N THR A 289 -22.90 -20.86 -22.26
CA THR A 289 -23.92 -21.55 -23.04
C THR A 289 -24.83 -22.25 -22.05
N THR A 290 -25.73 -21.47 -21.44
CA THR A 290 -26.95 -22.00 -20.84
C THR A 290 -27.78 -22.59 -21.97
N VAL A 291 -27.79 -23.92 -22.07
CA VAL A 291 -28.78 -24.65 -22.86
C VAL A 291 -30.11 -24.47 -22.11
N GLN A 292 -30.86 -23.42 -22.46
CA GLN A 292 -32.20 -23.19 -21.97
C GLN A 292 -33.20 -23.86 -22.93
N PRO A 293 -34.19 -24.64 -22.43
CA PRO A 293 -35.20 -25.25 -23.29
C PRO A 293 -36.05 -24.17 -23.98
N ALA A 294 -36.34 -24.40 -25.26
CA ALA A 294 -37.07 -23.48 -26.14
C ALA A 294 -38.47 -23.12 -25.62
N PRO A 295 -38.84 -21.82 -25.71
CA PRO A 295 -40.20 -21.42 -26.02
C PRO A 295 -40.27 -20.64 -27.34
N ALA A 296 -41.42 -20.78 -27.99
CA ALA A 296 -41.76 -20.39 -29.36
C ALA A 296 -41.44 -18.94 -29.80
N ALA A 297 -41.15 -18.81 -31.10
CA ALA A 297 -40.97 -17.57 -31.88
C ALA A 297 -42.18 -16.62 -31.81
N LYS A 298 -42.03 -15.29 -31.89
CA LYS A 298 -41.86 -14.44 -33.11
C LYS A 298 -41.89 -12.94 -32.69
N PRO A 299 -41.63 -11.92 -33.55
CA PRO A 299 -40.55 -11.68 -34.53
C PRO A 299 -39.80 -10.33 -34.31
N ALA A 300 -38.52 -10.28 -34.67
CA ALA A 300 -37.80 -9.03 -34.95
C ALA A 300 -38.05 -8.55 -36.40
N SER A 301 -38.20 -7.24 -36.60
CA SER A 301 -38.30 -6.62 -37.93
C SER A 301 -36.90 -6.25 -38.49
N PRO A 302 -36.72 -6.22 -39.82
CA PRO A 302 -35.51 -6.73 -40.46
C PRO A 302 -34.68 -5.68 -41.21
N THR A 303 -33.36 -5.86 -41.23
CA THR A 303 -32.46 -5.18 -42.18
C THR A 303 -32.55 -5.89 -43.53
N LYS A 304 -33.14 -5.21 -44.54
CA LYS A 304 -33.34 -5.74 -45.90
C LYS A 304 -32.01 -6.15 -46.54
N LYS A 305 -31.84 -7.45 -46.82
CA LYS A 305 -30.82 -7.98 -47.74
C LYS A 305 -31.55 -8.52 -48.97
N ASN A 306 -31.16 -8.07 -50.15
CA ASN A 306 -31.74 -8.56 -51.41
C ASN A 306 -31.00 -9.82 -51.84
N SER A 307 -31.71 -10.79 -52.39
CA SER A 307 -31.11 -12.00 -52.98
C SER A 307 -31.42 -12.09 -54.46
N ILE A 308 -30.47 -12.63 -55.22
CA ILE A 308 -30.61 -12.92 -56.65
C ILE A 308 -30.28 -14.38 -56.92
N THR A 309 -30.86 -14.94 -57.97
CA THR A 309 -30.57 -16.31 -58.41
C THR A 309 -29.73 -16.27 -59.68
N CYS A 310 -28.60 -16.96 -59.64
CA CYS A 310 -27.62 -17.01 -60.70
C CYS A 310 -27.52 -18.45 -61.23
N ILE A 311 -27.49 -18.61 -62.56
CA ILE A 311 -27.43 -19.91 -63.22
C ILE A 311 -26.21 -20.09 -64.11
N LYS A 312 -25.68 -21.31 -64.12
CA LYS A 312 -24.64 -21.76 -65.06
C LYS A 312 -25.02 -23.16 -65.53
N GLY A 313 -25.64 -23.26 -66.70
CA GLY A 313 -26.25 -24.50 -67.17
C GLY A 313 -27.40 -24.95 -66.25
N LYS A 314 -27.37 -26.20 -65.79
CA LYS A 314 -28.40 -26.76 -64.86
C LYS A 314 -28.15 -26.39 -63.38
N LEU A 315 -27.03 -25.74 -63.05
CA LEU A 315 -26.69 -25.37 -61.67
C LEU A 315 -27.28 -24.00 -61.31
N LYS A 316 -28.06 -23.95 -60.21
CA LYS A 316 -28.66 -22.73 -59.63
C LYS A 316 -27.94 -22.35 -58.34
N LYS A 317 -27.61 -21.07 -58.16
CA LYS A 317 -26.99 -20.53 -56.93
C LYS A 317 -27.64 -19.22 -56.52
N ILE A 318 -28.08 -19.13 -55.27
CA ILE A 318 -28.71 -17.93 -54.71
C ILE A 318 -27.64 -17.12 -53.96
N VAL A 319 -27.57 -15.82 -54.23
CA VAL A 319 -26.60 -14.90 -53.61
C VAL A 319 -27.35 -13.79 -52.90
N THR A 320 -27.09 -13.61 -51.60
CA THR A 320 -27.80 -12.65 -50.76
C THR A 320 -26.84 -11.60 -50.22
N GLY A 321 -27.18 -10.32 -50.39
CA GLY A 321 -26.36 -9.20 -49.94
C GLY A 321 -27.09 -7.86 -50.07
N SER A 322 -26.46 -6.77 -49.66
CA SER A 322 -27.05 -5.44 -49.82
C SER A 322 -27.18 -5.02 -51.30
N LYS A 323 -26.30 -5.51 -52.19
CA LYS A 323 -26.37 -5.38 -53.66
C LYS A 323 -25.69 -6.59 -54.34
N PRO A 324 -26.38 -7.73 -54.50
CA PRO A 324 -25.73 -8.96 -54.97
C PRO A 324 -25.50 -8.93 -56.50
N LYS A 325 -24.43 -9.58 -56.97
CA LYS A 325 -24.12 -9.82 -58.40
C LYS A 325 -23.74 -11.29 -58.63
N CYS A 326 -24.02 -11.82 -59.82
CA CYS A 326 -23.69 -13.19 -60.15
C CYS A 326 -22.18 -13.40 -60.30
N PRO A 327 -21.61 -14.51 -59.77
CA PRO A 327 -20.21 -14.84 -59.97
C PRO A 327 -19.87 -15.06 -61.45
N THR A 328 -18.62 -14.84 -61.82
CA THR A 328 -18.13 -14.97 -63.20
C THR A 328 -18.50 -16.34 -63.79
N GLY A 329 -19.20 -16.32 -64.93
CA GLY A 329 -19.71 -17.52 -65.61
C GLY A 329 -21.12 -17.96 -65.20
N TYR A 330 -21.78 -17.28 -64.25
CA TYR A 330 -23.21 -17.44 -63.97
C TYR A 330 -23.98 -16.22 -64.50
N ARG A 331 -25.14 -16.46 -65.12
CA ARG A 331 -26.06 -15.40 -65.57
C ARG A 331 -27.18 -15.21 -64.56
N LEU A 332 -27.59 -13.96 -64.38
CA LEU A 332 -28.74 -13.58 -63.56
C LEU A 332 -30.02 -14.07 -64.23
N ILE A 333 -30.91 -14.69 -63.45
CA ILE A 333 -32.31 -14.95 -63.81
C ILE A 333 -33.21 -13.96 -63.09
#